data_AF-A0A1K2H8Z6-F1
#
_entry.id   AF-A0A1K2H8Z6-F1
#
_cell.length_a   1.000
_cell.length_b   1.000
_cell.length_c   1.000
_cell.angle_alpha   90.00
_cell.angle_beta   90.00
_cell.angle_gamma   90.00
#
_symmetry.space_group_name_H-M   'P 1'
#
loop_
_entity.id
_entity.type
_entity.pdbx_description
1 polymer ?
#
loop_
_entity_poly.entity_id
_entity_poly.type
_entity_poly.pdbx_seq_one_letter_code
_entity_poly.pdbx_strand_id
1 'polypeptide(L)'
;MKKLITIALGLCLQVNVWALGGYGSLSGDEKMVAETIKNTLAVSEADAFALFDGYIKNYLDTDDWQYNSFNNETLTASKVEQSKNKTLYLNFVTDNRYINVSLIKFAAEKHVQIHALETLPRTAQIATDKHESLKADKEFTLDTDKPQFSVFTRKGYSDRVKVLVNSGVGGIQYVDFMSYDLKQ
;
A
#
# COMPACT_ATOMS: atom_id res chain seq x y z
N MET A 1 38.95 -48.91 21.32
CA MET A 1 38.51 -47.57 21.75
C MET A 1 38.41 -46.72 20.47
N LYS A 2 37.27 -46.70 19.79
CA LYS A 2 36.13 -45.80 20.03
C LYS A 2 36.61 -44.34 20.20
N LYS A 3 36.58 -43.54 19.13
CA LYS A 3 35.65 -42.39 18.97
C LYS A 3 36.05 -41.48 17.78
N LEU A 4 35.09 -41.35 16.85
CA LEU A 4 34.69 -40.15 16.08
C LEU A 4 35.72 -39.62 15.06
N ILE A 5 35.60 -39.78 13.73
CA ILE A 5 34.46 -39.69 12.80
C ILE A 5 33.49 -38.56 13.19
N THR A 6 33.30 -37.61 12.25
CA THR A 6 32.31 -36.51 12.27
C THR A 6 32.82 -35.16 12.78
N ILE A 7 33.64 -34.47 11.98
CA ILE A 7 33.57 -33.00 11.83
C ILE A 7 33.72 -32.68 10.34
N ALA A 8 32.75 -33.14 9.55
CA ALA A 8 32.51 -32.69 8.18
C ALA A 8 31.02 -32.38 7.95
N LEU A 9 30.26 -32.18 9.04
CA LEU A 9 28.82 -31.98 9.04
C LEU A 9 28.41 -30.79 9.93
N GLY A 10 29.26 -29.76 9.97
CA GLY A 10 29.05 -28.55 10.78
C GLY A 10 28.95 -27.24 9.98
N LEU A 11 29.00 -27.31 8.65
CA LEU A 11 29.01 -26.13 7.77
C LEU A 11 27.88 -26.11 6.72
N CYS A 12 26.93 -27.03 6.81
CA CYS A 12 25.73 -27.06 5.94
C CYS A 12 24.43 -26.80 6.72
N LEU A 13 24.47 -26.07 7.83
CA LEU A 13 23.27 -25.64 8.58
C LEU A 13 23.10 -24.12 8.68
N GLN A 14 23.81 -23.36 7.84
CA GLN A 14 23.39 -21.99 7.50
C GLN A 14 22.46 -21.93 6.27
N VAL A 15 21.75 -23.03 6.00
CA VAL A 15 20.60 -22.99 5.10
C VAL A 15 19.46 -22.24 5.78
N ASN A 16 19.29 -20.98 5.37
CA ASN A 16 18.02 -20.29 5.26
C ASN A 16 17.19 -20.12 6.55
N VAL A 17 17.67 -19.28 7.47
CA VAL A 17 16.77 -18.64 8.47
C VAL A 17 15.89 -17.55 7.81
N TRP A 18 15.97 -17.37 6.49
CA TRP A 18 15.04 -16.53 5.69
C TRP A 18 13.85 -17.31 5.11
N ALA A 19 13.67 -18.58 5.45
CA ALA A 19 12.53 -19.37 5.01
C ALA A 19 11.54 -19.53 6.16
N LEU A 20 10.58 -18.59 6.30
CA LEU A 20 9.23 -18.82 6.87
C LEU A 20 8.30 -17.59 6.86
N GLY A 21 8.74 -16.41 6.40
CA GLY A 21 7.90 -15.19 6.35
C GLY A 21 7.68 -14.60 4.95
N GLY A 22 7.73 -15.43 3.90
CA GLY A 22 7.52 -14.99 2.51
C GLY A 22 6.07 -15.13 2.04
N TYR A 23 5.85 -15.11 0.72
CA TYR A 23 4.52 -15.29 0.12
C TYR A 23 3.67 -16.45 0.71
N GLY A 24 4.34 -17.54 1.12
CA GLY A 24 3.70 -18.69 1.77
C GLY A 24 3.03 -18.39 3.12
N SER A 25 3.45 -17.36 3.85
CA SER A 25 2.88 -16.98 5.15
C SER A 25 1.62 -16.13 5.08
N LEU A 26 1.27 -15.63 3.88
CA LEU A 26 0.04 -14.89 3.67
C LEU A 26 -1.20 -15.77 3.89
N SER A 27 -2.25 -15.21 4.46
CA SER A 27 -3.58 -15.83 4.57
C SER A 27 -4.20 -16.06 3.18
N GLY A 28 -5.33 -16.77 3.10
CA GLY A 28 -6.00 -17.03 1.82
C GLY A 28 -6.38 -15.75 1.06
N ASP A 29 -6.96 -14.78 1.77
CA ASP A 29 -7.40 -13.52 1.16
C ASP A 29 -6.23 -12.60 0.84
N GLU A 30 -5.20 -12.56 1.68
CA GLU A 30 -3.97 -11.82 1.41
C GLU A 30 -3.25 -12.37 0.17
N LYS A 31 -3.19 -13.71 0.02
CA LYS A 31 -2.64 -14.36 -1.17
C LYS A 31 -3.42 -13.95 -2.41
N MET A 32 -4.74 -13.94 -2.37
CA MET A 32 -5.57 -13.52 -3.50
C MET A 32 -5.26 -12.09 -3.97
N VAL A 33 -5.05 -11.15 -3.04
CA VAL A 33 -4.64 -9.78 -3.40
C VAL A 33 -3.23 -9.78 -4.00
N ALA A 34 -2.29 -10.48 -3.39
CA ALA A 34 -0.92 -10.57 -3.89
C ALA A 34 -0.84 -11.27 -5.27
N GLU A 35 -1.67 -12.29 -5.53
CA GLU A 35 -1.83 -12.93 -6.85
C GLU A 35 -2.38 -11.95 -7.89
N THR A 36 -3.38 -11.14 -7.52
CA THR A 36 -3.92 -10.09 -8.39
C THR A 36 -2.84 -9.10 -8.81
N ILE A 37 -1.99 -8.68 -7.87
CA ILE A 37 -0.83 -7.81 -8.13
C ILE A 37 0.16 -8.50 -9.07
N LYS A 38 0.56 -9.73 -8.75
CA LYS A 38 1.50 -10.54 -9.54
C LYS A 38 1.05 -10.65 -10.99
N ASN A 39 -0.20 -11.07 -11.20
CA ASN A 39 -0.74 -11.39 -12.50
C ASN A 39 -1.01 -10.12 -13.32
N THR A 40 -1.64 -9.10 -12.72
CA THR A 40 -2.00 -7.86 -13.44
C THR A 40 -0.76 -7.06 -13.84
N LEU A 41 0.21 -6.92 -12.94
CA LEU A 41 1.43 -6.18 -13.22
C LEU A 41 2.49 -7.02 -13.92
N ALA A 42 2.29 -8.34 -14.05
CA ALA A 42 3.27 -9.29 -14.58
C ALA A 42 4.65 -9.12 -13.89
N VAL A 43 4.66 -9.25 -12.56
CA VAL A 43 5.86 -9.14 -11.70
C VAL A 43 6.18 -10.48 -11.03
N SER A 44 7.36 -10.59 -10.42
CA SER A 44 7.74 -11.80 -9.69
C SER A 44 6.86 -12.01 -8.44
N GLU A 45 6.81 -13.23 -7.92
CA GLU A 45 6.12 -13.52 -6.65
C GLU A 45 6.73 -12.73 -5.48
N ALA A 46 8.05 -12.57 -5.48
CA ALA A 46 8.76 -11.80 -4.45
C ALA A 46 8.42 -10.31 -4.50
N ASP A 47 8.33 -9.72 -5.69
CA ASP A 47 7.90 -8.32 -5.84
C ASP A 47 6.42 -8.15 -5.49
N ALA A 48 5.56 -9.09 -5.89
CA ALA A 48 4.14 -9.04 -5.53
C ALA A 48 3.94 -9.12 -4.01
N PHE A 49 4.69 -9.99 -3.33
CA PHE A 49 4.74 -10.04 -1.87
C PHE A 49 5.19 -8.70 -1.28
N ALA A 50 6.33 -8.16 -1.74
CA ALA A 50 6.88 -6.91 -1.22
C ALA A 50 5.92 -5.73 -1.42
N LEU A 51 5.24 -5.68 -2.56
CA LEU A 51 4.23 -4.67 -2.85
C LEU A 51 3.03 -4.77 -1.89
N PHE A 52 2.55 -5.99 -1.65
CA PHE A 52 1.45 -6.22 -0.73
C PHE A 52 1.85 -5.94 0.73
N ASP A 53 2.88 -6.61 1.23
CA ASP A 53 3.29 -6.56 2.64
C ASP A 53 3.84 -5.18 3.03
N GLY A 54 4.62 -4.55 2.14
CA GLY A 54 5.25 -3.26 2.42
C GLY A 54 4.31 -2.05 2.30
N TYR A 55 3.29 -2.12 1.44
CA TYR A 55 2.52 -0.92 1.05
C TYR A 55 1.00 -1.06 1.13
N ILE A 56 0.45 -2.26 1.33
CA ILE A 56 -1.00 -2.48 1.33
C ILE A 56 -1.46 -3.06 2.67
N LYS A 57 -0.78 -4.08 3.17
CA LYS A 57 -1.18 -4.87 4.33
C LYS A 57 -1.51 -4.04 5.57
N ASN A 58 -0.71 -3.00 5.84
CA ASN A 58 -0.92 -2.14 7.02
C ASN A 58 -2.26 -1.39 7.00
N TYR A 59 -2.89 -1.21 5.83
CA TYR A 59 -4.23 -0.62 5.74
C TYR A 59 -5.35 -1.63 6.03
N LEU A 60 -5.02 -2.92 6.02
CA LEU A 60 -5.96 -4.04 6.14
C LEU A 60 -5.80 -4.81 7.46
N ASP A 61 -5.28 -4.16 8.51
CA ASP A 61 -5.18 -4.74 9.86
C ASP A 61 -6.56 -4.78 10.55
N THR A 62 -7.47 -5.55 9.95
CA THR A 62 -8.85 -5.81 10.38
C THR A 62 -9.35 -7.10 9.69
N ASP A 63 -10.31 -7.78 10.29
CA ASP A 63 -10.80 -9.07 9.79
C ASP A 63 -11.90 -8.92 8.70
N ASP A 64 -12.65 -7.82 8.69
CA ASP A 64 -13.88 -7.66 7.89
C ASP A 64 -13.71 -6.70 6.70
N TRP A 65 -12.68 -6.91 5.87
CA TRP A 65 -12.48 -6.12 4.66
C TRP A 65 -13.01 -6.80 3.40
N GLN A 66 -13.46 -5.98 2.45
CA GLN A 66 -13.80 -6.41 1.09
C GLN A 66 -13.00 -5.61 0.09
N TYR A 67 -12.73 -6.19 -1.07
CA TYR A 67 -12.05 -5.46 -2.14
C TYR A 67 -12.63 -5.72 -3.52
N ASN A 68 -12.38 -4.77 -4.42
CA ASN A 68 -12.51 -4.96 -5.85
C ASN A 68 -11.27 -4.41 -6.55
N SER A 69 -11.09 -4.83 -7.80
CA SER A 69 -9.95 -4.40 -8.61
C SER A 69 -10.33 -4.07 -10.04
N PHE A 70 -9.64 -3.08 -10.60
CA PHE A 70 -9.74 -2.70 -12.01
C PHE A 70 -8.33 -2.57 -12.59
N ASN A 71 -8.15 -2.89 -13.86
CA ASN A 71 -6.88 -2.81 -14.57
C ASN A 71 -7.08 -2.37 -16.03
N ASN A 72 -5.99 -2.31 -16.80
CA ASN A 72 -6.01 -1.92 -18.21
C ASN A 72 -6.99 -2.73 -19.07
N GLU A 73 -7.21 -4.00 -18.73
CA GLU A 73 -8.00 -4.96 -19.51
C GLU A 73 -9.50 -4.87 -19.16
N THR A 74 -9.83 -4.60 -17.90
CA THR A 74 -11.23 -4.39 -17.47
C THR A 74 -11.85 -3.08 -17.98
N LEU A 75 -11.02 -2.14 -18.46
CA LEU A 75 -11.46 -0.86 -19.00
C LEU A 75 -11.77 -1.00 -20.50
N THR A 76 -12.94 -1.56 -20.81
CA THR A 76 -13.46 -1.92 -22.15
C THR A 76 -13.49 -0.80 -23.21
N ALA A 77 -13.15 0.44 -22.86
CA ALA A 77 -13.11 1.59 -23.77
C ALA A 77 -11.70 2.12 -24.07
N SER A 78 -10.63 1.47 -23.60
CA SER A 78 -9.32 2.11 -23.53
C SER A 78 -8.26 1.46 -24.41
N LYS A 79 -7.57 2.28 -25.22
CA LYS A 79 -6.35 1.88 -25.97
C LYS A 79 -5.20 1.43 -25.07
N VAL A 80 -5.34 1.58 -23.75
CA VAL A 80 -4.31 1.24 -22.75
C VAL A 80 -4.20 -0.25 -22.45
N GLU A 81 -5.13 -1.09 -22.92
CA GLU A 81 -5.05 -2.55 -22.78
C GLU A 81 -3.72 -3.09 -23.34
N GLN A 82 -3.32 -2.57 -24.51
CA GLN A 82 -2.10 -2.96 -25.22
C GLN A 82 -0.83 -2.29 -24.66
N SER A 83 -0.95 -1.48 -23.61
CA SER A 83 0.19 -0.78 -23.01
C SER A 83 1.17 -1.76 -22.38
N LYS A 84 2.48 -1.49 -22.57
CA LYS A 84 3.55 -2.18 -21.83
C LYS A 84 3.55 -1.78 -20.35
N ASN A 85 3.16 -0.55 -20.05
CA ASN A 85 2.92 -0.10 -18.67
C ASN A 85 1.59 -0.66 -18.20
N LYS A 86 1.58 -1.23 -17.00
CA LYS A 86 0.42 -1.90 -16.41
C LYS A 86 -0.07 -1.09 -15.22
N THR A 87 -1.37 -1.01 -15.06
CA THR A 87 -2.07 -0.31 -13.98
C THR A 87 -2.99 -1.28 -13.27
N LEU A 88 -2.98 -1.25 -11.95
CA LEU A 88 -3.90 -1.95 -11.08
C LEU A 88 -4.48 -0.95 -10.08
N TYR A 89 -5.80 -0.87 -10.04
CA TYR A 89 -6.55 -0.13 -9.04
C TYR A 89 -7.16 -1.13 -8.09
N LEU A 90 -6.92 -0.97 -6.79
CA LEU A 90 -7.50 -1.75 -5.71
C LEU A 90 -8.34 -0.81 -4.86
N ASN A 91 -9.58 -1.17 -4.58
CA ASN A 91 -10.39 -0.46 -3.58
C ASN A 91 -10.77 -1.43 -2.48
N PHE A 92 -10.49 -1.04 -1.24
CA PHE A 92 -10.85 -1.79 -0.04
C PHE A 92 -11.89 -1.00 0.76
N VAL A 93 -12.87 -1.73 1.29
CA VAL A 93 -13.86 -1.20 2.23
C VAL A 93 -13.71 -1.98 3.53
N THR A 94 -13.67 -1.25 4.63
CA THR A 94 -13.65 -1.77 6.01
C THR A 94 -14.70 -1.02 6.83
N ASP A 95 -14.92 -1.41 8.09
CA ASP A 95 -15.96 -0.84 8.97
C ASP A 95 -16.03 0.69 9.01
N ASN A 96 -14.89 1.38 8.93
CA ASN A 96 -14.84 2.84 9.07
C ASN A 96 -13.78 3.53 8.19
N ARG A 97 -13.33 2.83 7.14
CA ARG A 97 -12.27 3.29 6.22
C ARG A 97 -12.55 2.81 4.80
N TYR A 98 -12.22 3.68 3.86
CA TYR A 98 -12.17 3.36 2.43
C TYR A 98 -10.74 3.58 1.95
N ILE A 99 -10.11 2.57 1.38
CA ILE A 99 -8.72 2.63 0.94
C ILE A 99 -8.66 2.41 -0.56
N ASN A 100 -7.99 3.29 -1.28
CA ASN A 100 -7.72 3.17 -2.70
C ASN A 100 -6.23 3.06 -2.92
N VAL A 101 -5.78 1.99 -3.54
CA VAL A 101 -4.38 1.81 -3.91
C VAL A 101 -4.29 1.69 -5.42
N SER A 102 -3.56 2.60 -6.05
CA SER A 102 -3.21 2.52 -7.47
C SER A 102 -1.76 2.09 -7.59
N LEU A 103 -1.50 1.00 -8.32
CA LEU A 103 -0.18 0.54 -8.68
C LEU A 103 0.03 0.73 -10.17
N ILE A 104 1.09 1.44 -10.55
CA ILE A 104 1.44 1.70 -11.94
C ILE A 104 2.84 1.16 -12.18
N LYS A 105 2.94 0.05 -12.92
CA LYS A 105 4.21 -0.51 -13.37
C LYS A 105 4.66 0.17 -14.64
N PHE A 106 5.85 0.73 -14.58
CA PHE A 106 6.57 1.29 -15.71
C PHE A 106 7.61 0.27 -16.20
N ALA A 107 7.32 -0.36 -17.34
CA ALA A 107 8.06 -1.54 -17.77
C ALA A 107 9.50 -1.23 -18.21
N ALA A 108 9.74 -0.06 -18.81
CA ALA A 108 11.07 0.32 -19.28
C ALA A 108 12.01 0.64 -18.11
N GLU A 109 11.44 1.20 -17.04
CA GLU A 109 12.14 1.70 -15.87
C GLU A 109 12.20 0.65 -14.74
N LYS A 110 11.53 -0.49 -14.91
CA LYS A 110 11.50 -1.60 -13.93
C LYS A 110 11.10 -1.14 -12.52
N HIS A 111 10.09 -0.28 -12.43
CA HIS A 111 9.56 0.18 -11.14
C HIS A 111 8.04 0.17 -11.12
N VAL A 112 7.50 0.25 -9.91
CA VAL A 112 6.07 0.44 -9.63
C VAL A 112 5.91 1.72 -8.84
N GLN A 113 5.06 2.62 -9.32
CA GLN A 113 4.55 3.73 -8.53
C GLN A 113 3.31 3.27 -7.77
N ILE A 114 3.22 3.62 -6.50
CA ILE A 114 2.12 3.25 -5.62
C ILE A 114 1.51 4.54 -5.07
N HIS A 115 0.22 4.74 -5.34
CA HIS A 115 -0.54 5.85 -4.77
C HIS A 115 -1.61 5.26 -3.85
N ALA A 116 -1.49 5.52 -2.56
CA ALA A 116 -2.46 5.09 -1.57
C ALA A 116 -3.27 6.30 -1.09
N LEU A 117 -4.59 6.13 -1.02
CA LEU A 117 -5.52 7.11 -0.50
C LEU A 117 -6.41 6.41 0.50
N GLU A 118 -6.24 6.76 1.77
CA GLU A 118 -7.07 6.27 2.84
C GLU A 118 -8.05 7.36 3.25
N THR A 119 -9.35 7.08 3.20
CA THR A 119 -10.41 7.99 3.62
C THR A 119 -11.10 7.46 4.86
N LEU A 120 -11.18 8.33 5.86
CA LEU A 120 -11.73 8.06 7.19
C LEU A 120 -12.92 9.01 7.40
N PRO A 121 -14.15 8.53 7.20
CA PRO A 121 -15.35 9.29 7.57
C PRO A 121 -15.33 9.52 9.08
N ARG A 122 -15.41 10.78 9.53
CA ARG A 122 -15.31 11.14 10.95
C ARG A 122 -16.36 12.18 11.32
N THR A 123 -16.51 12.43 12.61
CA THR A 123 -17.31 13.58 13.05
C THR A 123 -16.58 14.88 12.71
N ALA A 124 -17.34 15.97 12.57
CA ALA A 124 -16.75 17.29 12.35
C ALA A 124 -15.76 17.66 13.46
N GLN A 125 -16.04 17.30 14.73
CA GLN A 125 -15.14 17.57 15.85
C GLN A 125 -13.79 16.87 15.69
N ILE A 126 -13.77 15.56 15.38
CA ILE A 126 -12.52 14.81 15.19
C ILE A 126 -11.70 15.40 14.04
N ALA A 127 -12.37 15.82 12.96
CA ALA A 127 -11.71 16.47 11.83
C ALA A 127 -11.12 17.84 12.24
N THR A 128 -11.86 18.67 12.98
CA THR A 128 -11.37 19.95 13.51
C THR A 128 -10.16 19.76 14.44
N ASP A 129 -10.22 18.79 15.35
CA ASP A 129 -9.10 18.51 16.26
C ASP A 129 -7.84 18.09 15.48
N LYS A 130 -8.03 17.27 14.43
CA LYS A 130 -6.93 16.88 13.53
C LYS A 130 -6.36 18.09 12.79
N HIS A 131 -7.21 18.97 12.26
CA HIS A 131 -6.79 20.21 11.59
C HIS A 131 -5.89 21.05 12.50
N GLU A 132 -6.35 21.35 13.72
CA GLU A 132 -5.58 22.15 14.68
C GLU A 132 -4.27 21.46 15.09
N SER A 133 -4.29 20.13 15.26
CA SER A 133 -3.07 19.38 15.58
C SER A 133 -2.02 19.48 14.47
N LEU A 134 -2.42 19.37 13.20
CA LEU A 134 -1.51 19.45 12.05
C LEU A 134 -0.99 20.87 11.84
N LYS A 135 -1.81 21.88 12.14
CA LYS A 135 -1.42 23.29 12.08
C LYS A 135 -0.39 23.65 13.15
N ALA A 136 -0.45 23.02 14.31
CA ALA A 136 0.52 23.18 15.39
C ALA A 136 1.81 22.37 15.18
N ASP A 137 1.76 21.31 14.35
CA ASP A 137 2.89 20.43 14.09
C ASP A 137 3.91 21.08 13.13
N LYS A 138 5.16 21.17 13.58
CA LYS A 138 6.26 21.77 12.81
C LYS A 138 6.71 20.89 11.65
N GLU A 139 6.37 19.61 11.65
CA GLU A 139 6.68 18.67 10.57
C GLU A 139 5.77 18.86 9.36
N PHE A 140 4.67 19.62 9.50
CA PHE A 140 3.71 19.85 8.41
C PHE A 140 3.72 21.29 7.89
N THR A 141 3.34 21.44 6.63
CA THR A 141 2.98 22.72 6.01
C THR A 141 1.51 22.72 5.65
N LEU A 142 0.82 23.84 5.89
CA LEU A 142 -0.54 24.06 5.42
C LEU A 142 -0.47 24.63 4.00
N ASP A 143 -0.77 23.78 3.01
CA ASP A 143 -0.64 24.12 1.60
C ASP A 143 -1.91 24.76 1.03
N THR A 144 -3.07 24.37 1.57
CA THR A 144 -4.38 24.90 1.17
C THR A 144 -5.28 24.94 2.39
N ASP A 145 -5.95 26.07 2.58
CA ASP A 145 -6.91 26.27 3.67
C ASP A 145 -8.19 26.87 3.10
N LYS A 146 -9.23 26.04 2.93
CA LYS A 146 -10.54 26.46 2.40
C LYS A 146 -11.61 26.16 3.43
N PRO A 147 -12.75 26.87 3.41
CA PRO A 147 -13.82 26.68 4.39
C PRO A 147 -14.34 25.25 4.54
N GLN A 148 -14.21 24.42 3.49
CA GLN A 148 -14.70 23.05 3.51
C GLN A 148 -13.58 22.02 3.64
N PHE A 149 -12.33 22.38 3.33
CA PHE A 149 -11.20 21.46 3.46
C PHE A 149 -9.86 22.17 3.54
N SER A 150 -8.91 21.51 4.18
CA SER A 150 -7.52 21.94 4.25
C SER A 150 -6.60 20.79 3.83
N VAL A 151 -5.44 21.11 3.26
CA VAL A 151 -4.42 20.16 2.82
C VAL A 151 -3.12 20.48 3.52
N PHE A 152 -2.59 19.47 4.21
CA PHE A 152 -1.31 19.52 4.89
C PHE A 152 -0.33 18.57 4.19
N THR A 153 0.90 19.02 3.96
CA THR A 153 1.99 18.19 3.43
C THR A 153 3.05 18.02 4.49
N ARG A 154 3.57 16.80 4.64
CA ARG A 154 4.68 16.54 5.57
C ARG A 154 6.00 16.98 4.94
N LYS A 155 6.81 17.75 5.66
CA LYS A 155 8.08 18.29 5.17
C LYS A 155 9.06 17.17 4.83
N GLY A 156 9.59 17.20 3.61
CA GLY A 156 10.56 16.21 3.13
C GLY A 156 9.95 14.88 2.70
N TYR A 157 8.63 14.73 2.76
CA TYR A 157 7.91 13.53 2.32
C TYR A 157 6.88 13.90 1.26
N SER A 158 6.41 12.88 0.53
CA SER A 158 5.31 13.01 -0.43
C SER A 158 3.93 12.91 0.23
N ASP A 159 3.87 12.47 1.48
CA ASP A 159 2.66 12.23 2.25
C ASP A 159 1.86 13.51 2.49
N ARG A 160 0.54 13.39 2.35
CA ARG A 160 -0.41 14.49 2.57
C ARG A 160 -1.56 14.05 3.45
N VAL A 161 -2.07 14.99 4.23
CA VAL A 161 -3.32 14.83 4.97
C VAL A 161 -4.30 15.89 4.50
N LYS A 162 -5.46 15.45 4.01
CA LYS A 162 -6.58 16.34 3.74
C LYS A 162 -7.59 16.22 4.85
N VAL A 163 -8.02 17.35 5.38
CA VAL A 163 -9.05 17.39 6.42
C VAL A 163 -10.27 18.09 5.84
N LEU A 164 -11.40 17.40 5.85
CA LEU A 164 -12.70 17.92 5.43
C LEU A 164 -13.51 18.27 6.69
N VAL A 165 -13.98 19.50 6.79
CA VAL A 165 -14.89 19.95 7.84
C VAL A 165 -16.08 20.63 7.18
N ASN A 166 -17.26 20.05 7.32
CA ASN A 166 -18.52 20.64 6.89
C ASN A 166 -19.57 20.48 8.00
N SER A 167 -20.62 21.30 8.03
CA SER A 167 -21.62 21.31 9.10
C SER A 167 -22.18 19.90 9.38
N GLY A 168 -21.73 19.28 10.48
CA GLY A 168 -22.13 17.94 10.91
C GLY A 168 -21.36 16.76 10.31
N VAL A 169 -20.49 16.97 9.31
CA VAL A 169 -19.74 15.91 8.63
C VAL A 169 -18.25 16.23 8.63
N GLY A 170 -17.43 15.29 9.10
CA GLY A 170 -15.97 15.37 9.05
C GLY A 170 -15.37 14.27 8.17
N GLY A 171 -14.17 14.51 7.67
CA GLY A 171 -13.40 13.51 6.96
C GLY A 171 -11.91 13.76 7.10
N ILE A 172 -11.14 12.68 7.22
CA ILE A 172 -9.69 12.74 7.16
C ILE A 172 -9.26 11.84 6.01
N GLN A 173 -8.41 12.35 5.13
CA GLN A 173 -7.84 11.57 4.04
C GLN A 173 -6.33 11.62 4.10
N TYR A 174 -5.70 10.46 4.23
CA TYR A 174 -4.25 10.30 4.09
C TYR A 174 -3.95 9.94 2.63
N VAL A 175 -2.93 10.58 2.06
CA VAL A 175 -2.49 10.35 0.69
C VAL A 175 -1.00 10.14 0.69
N ASP A 176 -0.58 8.94 0.30
CA ASP A 176 0.82 8.54 0.27
C ASP A 176 1.23 8.24 -1.17
N PHE A 177 2.40 8.76 -1.58
CA PHE A 177 3.00 8.47 -2.87
C PHE A 177 4.33 7.77 -2.66
N MET A 178 4.42 6.54 -3.13
CA MET A 178 5.53 5.65 -2.87
C MET A 178 6.04 5.06 -4.19
N SER A 179 7.28 4.57 -4.17
CA SER A 179 7.91 3.92 -5.32
C SER A 179 8.60 2.64 -4.87
N TYR A 180 8.53 1.62 -5.72
CA TYR A 180 9.19 0.33 -5.51
C TYR A 180 9.97 -0.07 -6.76
N ASP A 181 11.26 -0.35 -6.61
CA ASP A 181 12.12 -0.89 -7.66
C ASP A 181 11.97 -2.41 -7.75
N LEU A 182 11.68 -2.93 -8.95
CA LEU A 182 11.46 -4.36 -9.16
C LEU A 182 12.78 -5.15 -9.08
N LYS A 183 12.76 -6.25 -8.33
CA LYS A 183 13.89 -7.17 -8.20
C LYS A 183 13.77 -8.20 -9.33
N GLN A 184 14.72 -8.17 -10.26
CA GLN A 184 14.73 -9.00 -11.47
C GLN A 184 14.55 -10.49 -11.18
#